data_AF-A0A6G2QPI4-F1
#
_entry.id   AF-A0A6G2QPI4-F1
#
_cell.length_a   1.000
_cell.length_b   1.000
_cell.length_c   1.000
_cell.angle_alpha   90.00
_cell.angle_beta   90.00
_cell.angle_gamma   90.00
#
_symmetry.space_group_name_H-M   'P 1'
#
loop_
_entity.id
_entity.type
_entity.pdbx_description
1 polymer ?
#
loop_
_entity_poly.entity_id
_entity_poly.type
_entity_poly.pdbx_seq_one_letter_code
_entity_poly.pdbx_strand_id
1 'polypeptide(L)'
;MTSPEPALRHALTHERAHHDRCRSALAAMLDGAREEVVTGEDVSASGADAEVLGRRLRSRAKELRELPPGPLFFGRLDFTDTDDSGSRTGTGHAGQSYHVGRLRITEHPAAPPLVVDWRAPVSRAFYQASARDPQGVAVRRRFGWAPGSRGDSADLTGLEDEHLARGEERVSGIVAREIERPRVGPMRDIAATIQPEQDDLVRGDLGASVCVQGAPGTGKTAVGLHRAAYLLYTHPGRIRRGGLLVLGPNRTFLSYISEVLPALGETGVRQSTLAEEIARQPVTGTDSGPAAVLKHDERMAEVLRRALYARVRTGRADALAVPDGSYRWRVEPEETAAIVADVRAEEPPYAVGRERVRAR
;
A
#
# COMPACT_ATOMS: atom_id res chain seq x y z
N MET A 1 -23.70 43.31 -1.75
CA MET A 1 -22.53 42.49 -1.33
C MET A 1 -22.71 42.14 0.13
N THR A 2 -23.64 41.24 0.42
CA THR A 2 -24.11 40.91 1.77
C THR A 2 -23.34 39.68 2.25
N SER A 3 -22.59 39.83 3.35
CA SER A 3 -21.57 38.88 3.82
C SER A 3 -22.10 37.45 4.11
N PRO A 4 -21.60 36.40 3.44
CA PRO A 4 -21.82 34.99 3.82
C PRO A 4 -20.98 34.54 5.05
N GLU A 5 -20.44 35.49 5.83
CA GLU A 5 -19.32 35.31 6.75
C GLU A 5 -19.64 34.78 8.18
N PRO A 6 -20.84 34.98 8.78
CA PRO A 6 -21.12 34.49 10.14
C PRO A 6 -21.40 32.99 10.20
N ALA A 7 -22.17 32.45 9.25
CA ALA A 7 -22.51 31.02 9.20
C ALA A 7 -21.27 30.16 8.92
N LEU A 8 -20.42 30.61 7.98
CA LEU A 8 -19.13 29.96 7.71
C LEU A 8 -18.21 30.00 8.94
N ARG A 9 -18.11 31.14 9.64
CA ARG A 9 -17.32 31.22 10.88
C ARG A 9 -17.81 30.25 11.95
N HIS A 10 -19.12 30.17 12.17
CA HIS A 10 -19.69 29.23 13.14
C HIS A 10 -19.39 27.78 12.77
N ALA A 11 -19.57 27.40 11.51
CA ALA A 11 -19.26 26.06 11.02
C ALA A 11 -17.76 25.74 11.17
N LEU A 12 -16.86 26.67 10.81
CA LEU A 12 -15.43 26.49 11.03
C LEU A 12 -15.09 26.35 12.51
N THR A 13 -15.68 27.14 13.41
CA THR A 13 -15.47 26.99 14.85
C THR A 13 -15.87 25.60 15.35
N HIS A 14 -17.02 25.08 14.92
CA HIS A 14 -17.47 23.74 15.28
C HIS A 14 -16.50 22.65 14.78
N GLU A 15 -16.09 22.73 13.52
CA GLU A 15 -15.19 21.73 12.90
C GLU A 15 -13.77 21.80 13.48
N ARG A 16 -13.31 23.00 13.85
CA ARG A 16 -12.04 23.19 14.57
C ARG A 16 -12.08 22.56 15.97
N ALA A 17 -13.16 22.77 16.72
CA ALA A 17 -13.33 22.14 18.02
C ALA A 17 -13.41 20.61 17.91
N HIS A 18 -14.08 20.09 16.88
CA HIS A 18 -14.08 18.65 16.59
C HIS A 18 -12.68 18.13 16.24
N HIS A 19 -11.92 18.89 15.45
CA HIS A 19 -10.53 18.56 15.13
C HIS A 19 -9.63 18.52 16.38
N ASP A 20 -9.78 19.49 17.29
CA ASP A 20 -9.02 19.51 18.55
C ASP A 20 -9.37 18.30 19.42
N ARG A 21 -10.64 17.89 19.49
CA ARG A 21 -11.06 16.64 20.13
C ARG A 21 -10.42 15.41 19.47
N CYS A 22 -10.38 15.35 18.14
CA CYS A 22 -9.72 14.26 17.41
C CYS A 22 -8.22 14.20 17.73
N ARG A 23 -7.57 15.36 17.87
CA ARG A 23 -6.16 15.46 18.24
C ARG A 23 -5.92 14.95 19.67
N SER A 24 -6.77 15.32 20.62
CA SER A 24 -6.71 14.79 21.99
C SER A 24 -6.93 13.27 22.01
N ALA A 25 -7.89 12.76 21.25
CA ALA A 25 -8.14 11.32 21.13
C ALA A 25 -6.94 10.58 20.51
N LEU A 26 -6.34 11.12 19.45
CA LEU A 26 -5.15 10.54 18.84
C LEU A 26 -3.95 10.53 19.81
N ALA A 27 -3.76 11.60 20.58
CA ALA A 27 -2.73 11.65 21.62
C ALA A 27 -2.98 10.58 22.69
N ALA A 28 -4.21 10.44 23.17
CA ALA A 28 -4.58 9.39 24.12
C ALA A 28 -4.40 7.98 23.55
N MET A 29 -4.72 7.75 22.27
CA MET A 29 -4.45 6.47 21.59
C MET A 29 -2.95 6.18 21.49
N LEU A 30 -2.12 7.20 21.24
CA LEU A 30 -0.66 7.09 21.20
C LEU A 30 -0.06 6.76 22.56
N ASP A 31 -0.55 7.40 23.61
CA ASP A 31 -0.08 7.17 24.99
C ASP A 31 -0.57 5.81 25.50
N GLY A 32 -1.83 5.45 25.29
CA GLY A 32 -2.36 4.12 25.62
C GLY A 32 -1.60 3.00 24.89
N ALA A 33 -1.23 3.17 23.62
CA ALA A 33 -0.41 2.20 22.90
C ALA A 33 1.00 2.03 23.51
N ARG A 34 1.55 3.05 24.19
CA ARG A 34 2.83 2.95 24.93
C ARG A 34 2.63 2.23 26.26
N GLU A 35 1.56 2.55 26.98
CA GLU A 35 1.25 1.92 28.26
C GLU A 35 0.92 0.42 28.10
N GLU A 36 0.20 0.05 27.03
CA GLU A 36 -0.07 -1.34 26.68
C GLU A 36 1.23 -2.12 26.39
N VAL A 37 2.25 -1.48 25.81
CA VAL A 37 3.57 -2.12 25.61
C VAL A 37 4.23 -2.42 26.95
N VAL A 38 4.20 -1.48 27.90
CA VAL A 38 4.82 -1.64 29.22
C VAL A 38 4.07 -2.68 30.05
N THR A 39 2.75 -2.58 30.12
CA THR A 39 1.92 -3.53 30.89
C THR A 39 1.87 -4.93 30.28
N GLY A 40 1.90 -5.04 28.95
CA GLY A 40 1.93 -6.33 28.25
C GLY A 40 3.21 -7.13 28.44
N GLU A 41 4.32 -6.46 28.80
CA GLU A 41 5.59 -7.13 29.18
C GLU A 41 5.46 -7.86 30.53
N ASP A 42 4.57 -7.40 31.41
CA ASP A 42 4.45 -7.91 32.80
C ASP A 42 3.29 -8.90 33.02
N VAL A 43 2.34 -9.03 32.09
CA VAL A 43 1.02 -9.69 32.36
C VAL A 43 0.80 -11.05 31.66
N SER A 44 1.67 -11.49 30.74
CA SER A 44 1.36 -12.68 29.93
C SER A 44 1.73 -14.02 30.59
N ALA A 45 0.80 -14.99 30.51
CA ALA A 45 0.88 -16.31 31.14
C ALA A 45 1.83 -17.32 30.45
N SER A 46 2.30 -17.03 29.23
CA SER A 46 3.31 -17.83 28.52
C SER A 46 4.32 -16.90 27.83
N GLY A 47 5.62 -17.21 27.90
CA GLY A 47 6.68 -16.34 27.37
C GLY A 47 6.57 -16.09 25.85
N ALA A 48 6.09 -17.08 25.09
CA ALA A 48 5.91 -16.96 23.64
C ALA A 48 4.72 -16.07 23.26
N ASP A 49 3.59 -16.19 23.96
CA ASP A 49 2.42 -15.33 23.70
C ASP A 49 2.68 -13.89 24.16
N ALA A 50 3.45 -13.71 25.24
CA ALA A 50 3.95 -12.42 25.71
C ALA A 50 4.78 -11.72 24.63
N GLU A 51 5.71 -12.45 24.02
CA GLU A 51 6.61 -11.91 23.02
C GLU A 51 5.86 -11.50 21.75
N VAL A 52 4.92 -12.32 21.29
CA VAL A 52 4.08 -12.02 20.11
C VAL A 52 3.19 -10.81 20.36
N LEU A 53 2.55 -10.73 21.52
CA LEU A 53 1.71 -9.60 21.90
C LEU A 53 2.54 -8.33 22.06
N GLY A 54 3.64 -8.39 22.81
CA GLY A 54 4.56 -7.27 23.00
C GLY A 54 5.14 -6.75 21.68
N ARG A 55 5.53 -7.64 20.76
CA ARG A 55 5.96 -7.25 19.40
C ARG A 55 4.82 -6.53 18.66
N ARG A 56 3.60 -7.04 18.70
CA ARG A 56 2.43 -6.42 18.04
C ARG A 56 2.14 -5.02 18.60
N LEU A 57 2.17 -4.87 19.92
CA LEU A 57 1.94 -3.59 20.60
C LEU A 57 3.07 -2.60 20.28
N ARG A 58 4.33 -3.03 20.31
CA ARG A 58 5.49 -2.19 19.93
C ARG A 58 5.43 -1.74 18.48
N SER A 59 5.10 -2.65 17.56
CA SER A 59 4.90 -2.32 16.14
C SER A 59 3.79 -1.28 15.96
N ARG A 60 2.64 -1.47 16.60
CA ARG A 60 1.52 -0.52 16.55
C ARG A 60 1.88 0.84 17.13
N ALA A 61 2.54 0.88 18.28
CA ALA A 61 3.00 2.12 18.92
C ALA A 61 4.09 2.82 18.09
N LYS A 62 4.93 2.07 17.37
CA LYS A 62 5.92 2.62 16.43
C LYS A 62 5.21 3.21 15.20
N GLU A 63 4.33 2.45 14.56
CA GLU A 63 3.54 2.87 13.39
C GLU A 63 2.79 4.18 13.67
N LEU A 64 2.10 4.27 14.80
CA LEU A 64 1.37 5.47 15.18
C LEU A 64 2.31 6.68 15.45
N ARG A 65 3.52 6.45 15.98
CA ARG A 65 4.49 7.53 16.24
C ARG A 65 5.16 8.05 14.98
N GLU A 66 5.35 7.20 13.98
CA GLU A 66 6.01 7.55 12.72
C GLU A 66 5.04 8.20 11.72
N LEU A 67 3.78 8.40 12.10
CA LEU A 67 2.80 9.10 11.29
C LEU A 67 3.24 10.54 11.03
N PRO A 68 3.32 10.97 9.77
CA PRO A 68 3.63 12.35 9.46
C PRO A 68 2.49 13.27 9.95
N PRO A 69 2.82 14.49 10.41
CA PRO A 69 1.82 15.45 10.85
C PRO A 69 0.96 15.89 9.67
N GLY A 70 -0.30 16.20 9.94
CA GLY A 70 -1.22 16.71 8.94
C GLY A 70 -2.66 16.73 9.44
N PRO A 71 -3.58 17.23 8.61
CA PRO A 71 -5.01 17.19 8.89
C PRO A 71 -5.51 15.80 9.21
N LEU A 72 -6.29 15.66 10.27
CA LEU A 72 -6.82 14.36 10.73
C LEU A 72 -8.01 13.88 9.88
N PHE A 73 -8.75 14.80 9.27
CA PHE A 73 -9.82 14.53 8.32
C PHE A 73 -9.80 15.52 7.17
N PHE A 74 -10.31 15.10 6.01
CA PHE A 74 -10.38 15.93 4.80
C PHE A 74 -11.80 16.07 4.25
N GLY A 75 -12.75 15.26 4.75
CA GLY A 75 -14.15 15.39 4.40
C GLY A 75 -15.09 14.88 5.48
N ARG A 76 -16.39 15.07 5.27
CA ARG A 76 -17.47 14.53 6.10
C ARG A 76 -18.62 14.08 5.22
N LEU A 77 -19.25 12.97 5.60
CA LEU A 77 -20.47 12.44 5.00
C LEU A 77 -21.60 12.56 6.00
N ASP A 78 -22.70 13.16 5.59
CA ASP A 78 -23.96 13.18 6.35
C ASP A 78 -24.98 12.35 5.59
N PHE A 79 -25.52 11.29 6.22
CA PHE A 79 -26.47 10.36 5.60
C PHE A 79 -27.93 10.77 5.85
N THR A 80 -28.83 10.47 4.92
CA THR A 80 -30.27 10.73 5.09
C THR A 80 -30.87 9.77 6.12
N ASP A 81 -31.84 10.24 6.91
CA ASP A 81 -32.62 9.39 7.82
C ASP A 81 -33.59 8.45 7.07
N THR A 82 -34.07 8.89 5.91
CA THR A 82 -35.05 8.20 5.08
C THR A 82 -34.57 8.09 3.64
N ASP A 83 -34.94 7.01 2.96
CA ASP A 83 -34.81 6.89 1.50
C ASP A 83 -35.95 7.64 0.78
N ASP A 84 -35.87 7.76 -0.55
CA ASP A 84 -36.88 8.43 -1.39
C ASP A 84 -38.29 7.85 -1.25
N SER A 85 -38.42 6.63 -0.68
CA SER A 85 -39.71 5.98 -0.42
C SER A 85 -40.30 6.28 0.96
N GLY A 86 -39.60 7.06 1.80
CA GLY A 86 -39.98 7.33 3.18
C GLY A 86 -39.72 6.17 4.15
N SER A 87 -39.02 5.13 3.71
CA SER A 87 -38.51 4.04 4.56
C SER A 87 -37.12 4.41 5.10
N ARG A 88 -36.68 3.75 6.19
CA ARG A 88 -35.28 3.91 6.65
C ARG A 88 -34.35 3.41 5.56
N THR A 89 -33.33 4.21 5.22
CA THR A 89 -32.31 3.82 4.23
C THR A 89 -31.71 2.47 4.59
N GLY A 90 -31.75 1.51 3.65
CA GLY A 90 -31.21 0.15 3.83
C GLY A 90 -29.70 0.07 4.00
N THR A 91 -29.00 1.20 4.03
CA THR A 91 -27.53 1.30 4.15
C THR A 91 -27.02 1.12 5.58
N GLY A 92 -27.90 1.00 6.59
CA GLY A 92 -27.49 0.85 8.00
C GLY A 92 -26.81 2.10 8.59
N HIS A 93 -26.76 3.19 7.83
CA HIS A 93 -26.08 4.45 8.18
C HIS A 93 -27.06 5.62 8.29
N ALA A 94 -28.37 5.35 8.35
CA ALA A 94 -29.41 6.37 8.45
C ALA A 94 -29.15 7.36 9.59
N GLY A 95 -29.19 8.66 9.27
CA GLY A 95 -29.00 9.75 10.23
C GLY A 95 -27.60 9.87 10.82
N GLN A 96 -26.60 9.13 10.29
CA GLN A 96 -25.23 9.17 10.79
C GLN A 96 -24.38 10.22 10.05
N SER A 97 -23.41 10.78 10.78
CA SER A 97 -22.39 11.67 10.23
C SER A 97 -21.00 11.06 10.47
N TYR A 98 -20.18 11.01 9.43
CA TYR A 98 -18.82 10.47 9.51
C TYR A 98 -17.81 11.45 8.95
N HIS A 99 -16.85 11.88 9.77
CA HIS A 99 -15.64 12.52 9.29
C HIS A 99 -14.71 11.48 8.67
N VAL A 100 -14.21 11.75 7.46
CA VAL A 100 -13.36 10.85 6.68
C VAL A 100 -11.95 11.39 6.68
N GLY A 101 -11.00 10.53 7.03
CA GLY A 101 -9.59 10.85 7.15
C GLY A 101 -8.66 9.70 6.78
N ARG A 102 -7.37 9.93 6.94
CA ARG A 102 -6.34 8.94 6.60
C ARG A 102 -6.30 7.75 7.56
N LEU A 103 -6.79 7.96 8.77
CA LEU A 103 -6.69 7.04 9.89
C LEU A 103 -8.01 6.99 10.65
N ARG A 104 -8.31 5.83 11.22
CA ARG A 104 -9.38 5.71 12.21
C ARG A 104 -8.94 6.35 13.53
N ILE A 105 -9.73 7.29 14.04
CA ILE A 105 -9.53 7.94 15.35
C ILE A 105 -10.74 7.66 16.21
N THR A 106 -10.53 7.25 17.46
CA THR A 106 -11.61 6.94 18.41
C THR A 106 -11.18 7.27 19.84
N GLU A 107 -12.13 7.77 20.65
CA GLU A 107 -11.89 8.03 22.07
C GLU A 107 -11.82 6.73 22.89
N HIS A 108 -12.55 5.69 22.46
CA HIS A 108 -12.59 4.41 23.15
C HIS A 108 -12.87 3.27 22.16
N PRO A 109 -12.26 2.07 22.30
CA PRO A 109 -12.44 0.98 21.34
C PRO A 109 -13.91 0.60 21.05
N ALA A 110 -14.77 0.71 22.05
CA ALA A 110 -16.21 0.43 21.94
C ALA A 110 -17.07 1.63 21.49
N ALA A 111 -16.50 2.84 21.41
CA ALA A 111 -17.21 4.02 20.95
C ALA A 111 -17.17 4.12 19.42
N PRO A 112 -18.16 4.79 18.80
CA PRO A 112 -18.07 5.19 17.41
C PRO A 112 -16.77 5.98 17.15
N PRO A 113 -16.13 5.79 15.98
CA PRO A 113 -14.94 6.56 15.65
C PRO A 113 -15.28 8.05 15.45
N LEU A 114 -14.40 8.93 15.93
CA LEU A 114 -14.44 10.35 15.58
C LEU A 114 -14.07 10.57 14.11
N VAL A 115 -13.10 9.81 13.61
CA VAL A 115 -12.70 9.82 12.20
C VAL A 115 -12.71 8.40 11.67
N VAL A 116 -13.37 8.22 10.52
CA VAL A 116 -13.40 6.97 9.76
C VAL A 116 -12.26 6.97 8.75
N ASP A 117 -11.57 5.84 8.66
CA ASP A 117 -10.50 5.64 7.68
C ASP A 117 -11.08 5.65 6.25
N TRP A 118 -10.41 6.34 5.32
CA TRP A 118 -10.80 6.42 3.91
C TRP A 118 -10.93 5.04 3.23
N ARG A 119 -10.26 4.01 3.76
CA ARG A 119 -10.29 2.64 3.24
C ARG A 119 -11.52 1.86 3.71
N ALA A 120 -12.18 2.30 4.78
CA ALA A 120 -13.36 1.63 5.30
C ALA A 120 -14.46 1.51 4.22
N PRO A 121 -15.29 0.45 4.23
CA PRO A 121 -16.35 0.27 3.24
C PRO A 121 -17.30 1.46 3.11
N VAL A 122 -17.71 2.06 4.23
CA VAL A 122 -18.60 3.24 4.26
C VAL A 122 -17.98 4.47 3.57
N SER A 123 -16.66 4.60 3.60
CA SER A 123 -15.93 5.71 2.97
C SER A 123 -15.95 5.65 1.45
N ARG A 124 -16.36 4.53 0.83
CA ARG A 124 -16.55 4.43 -0.63
C ARG A 124 -17.53 5.49 -1.15
N ALA A 125 -18.59 5.77 -0.38
CA ALA A 125 -19.57 6.78 -0.73
C ALA A 125 -18.97 8.20 -0.82
N PHE A 126 -17.87 8.49 -0.11
CA PHE A 126 -17.19 9.78 -0.24
C PHE A 126 -16.68 10.02 -1.66
N TYR A 127 -16.22 8.97 -2.33
CA TYR A 127 -15.66 9.03 -3.68
C TYR A 127 -16.72 8.78 -4.75
N GLN A 128 -17.59 7.81 -4.54
CA GLN A 128 -18.49 7.29 -5.58
C GLN A 128 -19.87 7.97 -5.59
N ALA A 129 -20.33 8.51 -4.46
CA ALA A 129 -21.65 9.12 -4.41
C ALA A 129 -21.69 10.38 -5.31
N SER A 130 -22.79 10.55 -6.02
CA SER A 130 -23.06 11.67 -6.92
C SER A 130 -24.49 12.16 -6.74
N ALA A 131 -24.83 13.29 -7.36
CA ALA A 131 -26.22 13.77 -7.41
C ALA A 131 -27.18 12.77 -8.08
N ARG A 132 -26.67 11.93 -8.99
CA ARG A 132 -27.46 10.91 -9.72
C ARG A 132 -27.58 9.58 -8.96
N ASP A 133 -26.57 9.27 -8.15
CA ASP A 133 -26.55 8.12 -7.24
C ASP A 133 -25.98 8.57 -5.90
N PRO A 134 -26.81 9.11 -4.98
CA PRO A 134 -26.33 9.65 -3.71
C PRO A 134 -25.86 8.57 -2.73
N GLN A 135 -26.19 7.29 -2.95
CA GLN A 135 -25.82 6.18 -2.05
C GLN A 135 -26.24 6.42 -0.57
N GLY A 136 -27.35 7.13 -0.37
CA GLY A 136 -27.85 7.54 0.96
C GLY A 136 -27.14 8.74 1.58
N VAL A 137 -26.16 9.35 0.90
CA VAL A 137 -25.47 10.57 1.36
C VAL A 137 -26.36 11.78 1.07
N ALA A 138 -26.73 12.50 2.12
CA ALA A 138 -27.43 13.77 2.04
C ALA A 138 -26.47 14.90 1.63
N VAL A 139 -25.35 15.00 2.37
CA VAL A 139 -24.36 16.06 2.20
C VAL A 139 -22.96 15.45 2.24
N ARG A 140 -22.15 15.79 1.24
CA ARG A 140 -20.70 15.58 1.28
C ARG A 140 -20.02 16.93 1.54
N ARG A 141 -19.37 17.07 2.68
CA ARG A 141 -18.57 18.24 3.04
C ARG A 141 -17.11 17.97 2.75
N ARG A 142 -16.42 18.95 2.16
CA ARG A 142 -14.97 18.94 1.95
C ARG A 142 -14.31 20.05 2.73
N PHE A 143 -13.11 19.78 3.26
CA PHE A 143 -12.38 20.72 4.10
C PHE A 143 -11.16 21.28 3.39
N GLY A 144 -11.02 22.60 3.43
CA GLY A 144 -9.89 23.34 2.87
C GLY A 144 -8.90 23.69 3.98
N TRP A 145 -7.68 23.19 3.84
CA TRP A 145 -6.60 23.41 4.80
C TRP A 145 -5.58 24.39 4.23
N ALA A 146 -4.93 25.16 5.11
CA ALA A 146 -3.87 26.07 4.72
C ALA A 146 -2.73 25.30 4.02
N PRO A 147 -2.10 25.87 2.97
CA PRO A 147 -0.99 25.22 2.30
C PRO A 147 0.16 24.88 3.26
N GLY A 148 0.51 23.60 3.36
CA GLY A 148 1.61 23.16 4.23
C GLY A 148 1.21 22.99 5.70
N SER A 149 -0.10 23.02 5.99
CA SER A 149 -0.65 22.73 7.30
C SER A 149 -0.07 21.44 7.88
N ARG A 150 0.36 21.52 9.13
CA ARG A 150 0.76 20.36 9.94
C ARG A 150 -0.42 19.76 10.71
N GLY A 151 -1.64 20.19 10.35
CA GLY A 151 -2.90 19.75 10.93
C GLY A 151 -3.41 20.62 12.06
N ASP A 152 -2.92 21.85 12.28
CA ASP A 152 -3.46 22.74 13.31
C ASP A 152 -4.89 23.16 12.98
N SER A 153 -5.79 23.14 13.96
CA SER A 153 -7.20 23.46 13.71
C SER A 153 -7.36 24.87 13.14
N ALA A 154 -6.49 25.82 13.52
CA ALA A 154 -6.44 27.15 12.93
C ALA A 154 -6.20 27.15 11.40
N ASP A 155 -5.52 26.13 10.87
CA ASP A 155 -5.27 25.95 9.44
C ASP A 155 -6.49 25.48 8.66
N LEU A 156 -7.57 25.07 9.32
CA LEU A 156 -8.84 24.79 8.65
C LEU A 156 -9.44 26.13 8.20
N THR A 157 -9.28 26.46 6.93
CA THR A 157 -9.60 27.79 6.37
C THR A 157 -10.89 27.81 5.55
N GLY A 158 -11.37 26.66 5.08
CA GLY A 158 -12.57 26.58 4.26
C GLY A 158 -13.33 25.27 4.40
N LEU A 159 -14.59 25.30 3.99
CA LEU A 159 -15.44 24.13 3.81
C LEU A 159 -16.37 24.34 2.61
N GLU A 160 -16.69 23.26 1.91
CA GLU A 160 -17.63 23.23 0.79
C GLU A 160 -18.60 22.07 0.97
N ASP A 161 -19.90 22.36 0.93
CA ASP A 161 -20.97 21.37 1.06
C ASP A 161 -21.57 21.04 -0.32
N GLU A 162 -21.60 19.75 -0.64
CA GLU A 162 -22.23 19.19 -1.83
C GLU A 162 -23.53 18.48 -1.40
N HIS A 163 -24.69 19.05 -1.73
CA HIS A 163 -26.00 18.50 -1.36
C HIS A 163 -26.49 17.45 -2.37
N LEU A 164 -25.94 16.23 -2.29
CA LEU A 164 -26.20 15.15 -3.25
C LEU A 164 -27.69 14.75 -3.30
N ALA A 165 -28.35 14.67 -2.14
CA ALA A 165 -29.79 14.35 -2.07
C ALA A 165 -30.70 15.45 -2.66
N ARG A 166 -30.18 16.65 -2.90
CA ARG A 166 -30.91 17.74 -3.59
C ARG A 166 -30.60 17.80 -5.08
N GLY A 167 -29.84 16.84 -5.61
CA GLY A 167 -29.39 16.83 -6.99
C GLY A 167 -28.34 17.91 -7.31
N GLU A 168 -27.68 18.49 -6.30
CA GLU A 168 -26.66 19.51 -6.53
C GLU A 168 -25.36 18.87 -7.03
N GLU A 169 -25.03 19.10 -8.29
CA GLU A 169 -23.76 18.69 -8.90
C GLU A 169 -22.89 19.94 -9.07
N ARG A 170 -21.93 20.14 -8.16
CA ARG A 170 -20.95 21.23 -8.23
C ARG A 170 -19.54 20.66 -8.12
N VAL A 171 -18.66 21.15 -8.99
CA VAL A 171 -17.23 20.86 -8.88
C VAL A 171 -16.69 21.58 -7.65
N SER A 172 -16.11 20.83 -6.71
CA SER A 172 -15.50 21.41 -5.51
C SER A 172 -14.27 22.24 -5.88
N GLY A 173 -14.29 23.52 -5.49
CA GLY A 173 -13.16 24.43 -5.64
C GLY A 173 -11.99 24.04 -4.72
N ILE A 174 -12.27 23.43 -3.56
CA ILE A 174 -11.24 22.83 -2.69
C ILE A 174 -10.51 21.70 -3.43
N VAL A 175 -11.23 20.78 -4.05
CA VAL A 175 -10.63 19.66 -4.79
C VAL A 175 -9.85 20.16 -6.00
N ALA A 176 -10.44 21.05 -6.79
CA ALA A 176 -9.77 21.63 -7.96
C ALA A 176 -8.45 22.31 -7.58
N ARG A 177 -8.45 23.15 -6.54
CA ARG A 177 -7.24 23.82 -6.03
C ARG A 177 -6.18 22.84 -5.56
N GLU A 178 -6.56 21.75 -4.90
CA GLU A 178 -5.58 20.75 -4.44
C GLU A 178 -5.01 19.92 -5.60
N ILE A 179 -5.81 19.63 -6.64
CA ILE A 179 -5.34 18.96 -7.86
C ILE A 179 -4.35 19.83 -8.65
N GLU A 180 -4.63 21.13 -8.76
CA GLU A 180 -3.80 22.12 -9.47
C GLU A 180 -2.54 22.53 -8.68
N ARG A 181 -2.48 22.18 -7.39
CA ARG A 181 -1.40 22.61 -6.51
C ARG A 181 -0.03 22.12 -7.02
N PRO A 182 1.01 22.99 -7.05
CA PRO A 182 2.34 22.60 -7.47
C PRO A 182 2.89 21.41 -6.65
N ARG A 183 3.41 20.42 -7.37
CA ARG A 183 4.01 19.20 -6.82
C ARG A 183 5.51 19.41 -6.61
N VAL A 184 5.85 20.15 -5.55
CA VAL A 184 7.24 20.41 -5.15
C VAL A 184 7.58 19.58 -3.92
N GLY A 185 8.77 18.97 -3.91
CA GLY A 185 9.23 18.11 -2.82
C GLY A 185 8.74 16.67 -2.97
N PRO A 186 8.64 15.91 -1.87
CA PRO A 186 8.07 14.57 -1.85
C PRO A 186 6.64 14.52 -2.39
N MET A 187 6.26 13.36 -2.91
CA MET A 187 4.93 13.08 -3.39
C MET A 187 3.95 13.11 -2.22
N ARG A 188 2.86 13.87 -2.39
CA ARG A 188 1.77 13.93 -1.43
C ARG A 188 0.80 12.78 -1.65
N ASP A 189 0.14 12.34 -0.59
CA ASP A 189 -1.02 11.48 -0.73
C ASP A 189 -2.17 12.23 -1.43
N ILE A 190 -3.09 11.48 -2.01
CA ILE A 190 -4.23 12.01 -2.77
C ILE A 190 -5.56 11.58 -2.18
N ALA A 191 -5.58 11.08 -0.94
CA ALA A 191 -6.78 10.48 -0.35
C ALA A 191 -8.00 11.41 -0.39
N ALA A 192 -7.80 12.72 -0.26
CA ALA A 192 -8.87 13.72 -0.35
C ALA A 192 -9.38 14.00 -1.77
N THR A 193 -8.59 13.65 -2.80
CA THR A 193 -8.79 14.03 -4.20
C THR A 193 -8.89 12.82 -5.15
N ILE A 194 -8.93 11.59 -4.62
CA ILE A 194 -9.24 10.38 -5.41
C ILE A 194 -10.56 10.61 -6.16
N GLN A 195 -10.51 10.39 -7.47
CA GLN A 195 -11.69 10.47 -8.34
C GLN A 195 -12.45 9.13 -8.38
N PRO A 196 -13.73 9.10 -8.75
CA PRO A 196 -14.52 7.86 -8.78
C PRO A 196 -13.85 6.72 -9.57
N GLU A 197 -13.35 7.00 -10.78
CA GLU A 197 -12.70 5.98 -11.62
C GLU A 197 -11.37 5.50 -11.03
N GLN A 198 -10.69 6.36 -10.27
CA GLN A 198 -9.48 5.99 -9.53
C GLN A 198 -9.81 5.14 -8.30
N ASP A 199 -10.92 5.42 -7.61
CA ASP A 199 -11.38 4.65 -6.45
C ASP A 199 -11.66 3.19 -6.85
N ASP A 200 -12.26 2.95 -8.02
CA ASP A 200 -12.47 1.59 -8.53
C ASP A 200 -11.15 0.85 -8.76
N LEU A 201 -10.13 1.52 -9.32
CA LEU A 201 -8.80 0.95 -9.49
C LEU A 201 -8.12 0.68 -8.13
N VAL A 202 -8.28 1.58 -7.17
CA VAL A 202 -7.74 1.43 -5.81
C VAL A 202 -8.38 0.25 -5.08
N ARG A 203 -9.70 0.09 -5.20
CA ARG A 203 -10.48 -0.92 -4.46
C ARG A 203 -10.66 -2.26 -5.19
N GLY A 204 -10.11 -2.41 -6.39
CA GLY A 204 -10.18 -3.68 -7.14
C GLY A 204 -9.56 -4.87 -6.38
N ASP A 205 -10.01 -6.08 -6.70
CA ASP A 205 -9.65 -7.31 -6.00
C ASP A 205 -8.12 -7.59 -5.95
N LEU A 206 -7.66 -8.23 -4.87
CA LEU A 206 -6.25 -8.58 -4.65
C LEU A 206 -5.72 -9.57 -5.70
N GLY A 207 -6.57 -10.47 -6.22
CA GLY A 207 -6.17 -11.48 -7.20
C GLY A 207 -6.00 -10.94 -8.63
N ALA A 208 -6.45 -9.71 -8.88
CA ALA A 208 -6.37 -9.10 -10.20
C ALA A 208 -5.01 -8.44 -10.44
N SER A 209 -4.37 -8.78 -11.57
CA SER A 209 -3.29 -7.97 -12.14
C SER A 209 -3.89 -6.74 -12.80
N VAL A 210 -3.46 -5.54 -12.38
CA VAL A 210 -4.02 -4.26 -12.83
C VAL A 210 -2.91 -3.43 -13.48
N CYS A 211 -3.14 -3.01 -14.72
CA CYS A 211 -2.30 -2.04 -15.42
C CYS A 211 -3.01 -0.67 -15.41
N VAL A 212 -2.37 0.36 -14.85
CA VAL A 212 -2.91 1.73 -14.81
C VAL A 212 -2.21 2.57 -15.88
N GLN A 213 -2.91 2.83 -16.99
CA GLN A 213 -2.43 3.62 -18.12
C GLN A 213 -3.19 4.95 -18.23
N GLY A 214 -2.49 6.01 -18.61
CA GLY A 214 -3.07 7.35 -18.71
C GLY A 214 -2.04 8.42 -19.05
N ALA A 215 -2.48 9.62 -19.42
CA ALA A 215 -1.61 10.74 -19.80
C ALA A 215 -0.69 11.18 -18.63
N PRO A 216 0.45 11.85 -18.89
CA PRO A 216 1.25 12.49 -17.84
C PRO A 216 0.38 13.35 -16.90
N GLY A 217 0.67 13.33 -15.60
CA GLY A 217 -0.08 14.13 -14.61
C GLY A 217 -1.37 13.50 -14.04
N THR A 218 -1.91 12.43 -14.64
CA THR A 218 -3.17 11.76 -14.22
C THR A 218 -3.12 11.00 -12.89
N GLY A 219 -2.03 11.10 -12.13
CA GLY A 219 -1.94 10.51 -10.79
C GLY A 219 -1.72 8.99 -10.73
N LYS A 220 -1.34 8.32 -11.82
CA LYS A 220 -1.13 6.86 -11.89
C LYS A 220 -0.31 6.27 -10.73
N THR A 221 0.84 6.86 -10.44
CA THR A 221 1.70 6.44 -9.32
C THR A 221 0.99 6.55 -7.99
N ALA A 222 0.22 7.64 -7.81
CA ALA A 222 -0.56 7.86 -6.61
C ALA A 222 -1.64 6.78 -6.46
N VAL A 223 -2.38 6.49 -7.53
CA VAL A 223 -3.39 5.41 -7.59
C VAL A 223 -2.76 4.07 -7.21
N GLY A 224 -1.59 3.72 -7.76
CA GLY A 224 -0.89 2.48 -7.41
C GLY A 224 -0.50 2.38 -5.92
N LEU A 225 -0.03 3.48 -5.32
CA LEU A 225 0.32 3.53 -3.90
C LEU A 225 -0.91 3.50 -2.99
N HIS A 226 -2.00 4.16 -3.38
CA HIS A 226 -3.26 4.10 -2.62
C HIS A 226 -3.89 2.71 -2.72
N ARG A 227 -3.80 2.06 -3.89
CA ARG A 227 -4.17 0.64 -4.05
C ARG A 227 -3.37 -0.24 -3.10
N ALA A 228 -2.06 -0.08 -3.03
CA ALA A 228 -1.23 -0.83 -2.09
C ALA A 228 -1.67 -0.63 -0.63
N ALA A 229 -1.93 0.62 -0.21
CA ALA A 229 -2.43 0.92 1.13
C ALA A 229 -3.83 0.35 1.41
N TYR A 230 -4.71 0.35 0.41
CA TYR A 230 -6.03 -0.27 0.50
C TYR A 230 -5.95 -1.79 0.67
N LEU A 231 -5.08 -2.45 -0.10
CA LEU A 231 -4.88 -3.90 -0.02
C LEU A 231 -4.28 -4.30 1.33
N LEU A 232 -3.33 -3.52 1.87
CA LEU A 232 -2.76 -3.72 3.21
C LEU A 232 -3.82 -3.64 4.31
N TYR A 233 -4.74 -2.67 4.19
CA TYR A 233 -5.86 -2.51 5.11
C TYR A 233 -6.89 -3.66 5.01
N THR A 234 -7.27 -4.05 3.78
CA THR A 234 -8.37 -4.99 3.53
C THR A 234 -7.95 -6.44 3.68
N HIS A 235 -6.68 -6.76 3.42
CA HIS A 235 -6.15 -8.13 3.45
C HIS A 235 -4.90 -8.29 4.34
N PRO A 236 -4.93 -7.84 5.61
CA PRO A 236 -3.74 -7.78 6.46
C PRO A 236 -3.14 -9.16 6.70
N GLY A 237 -3.96 -10.21 6.82
CA GLY A 237 -3.48 -11.58 7.05
C GLY A 237 -2.72 -12.19 5.87
N ARG A 238 -3.10 -11.88 4.63
CA ARG A 238 -2.42 -12.39 3.43
C ARG A 238 -1.13 -11.62 3.14
N ILE A 239 -1.17 -10.29 3.24
CA ILE A 239 -0.03 -9.45 2.88
C ILE A 239 1.05 -9.48 3.96
N ARG A 240 0.72 -9.65 5.24
CA ARG A 240 1.74 -9.85 6.29
C ARG A 240 2.63 -11.07 6.08
N ARG A 241 2.14 -12.11 5.39
CA ARG A 241 2.94 -13.32 5.09
C ARG A 241 3.80 -13.15 3.83
N GLY A 242 3.29 -12.46 2.81
CA GLY A 242 3.98 -12.27 1.53
C GLY A 242 4.86 -11.03 1.45
N GLY A 243 4.63 -10.03 2.30
CA GLY A 243 5.22 -8.70 2.18
C GLY A 243 4.64 -7.90 1.01
N LEU A 244 5.01 -6.62 0.93
CA LEU A 244 4.74 -5.74 -0.21
C LEU A 244 6.07 -5.17 -0.72
N LEU A 245 6.32 -5.28 -2.04
CA LEU A 245 7.49 -4.73 -2.72
C LEU A 245 7.04 -3.70 -3.75
N VAL A 246 7.54 -2.47 -3.61
CA VAL A 246 7.41 -1.42 -4.63
C VAL A 246 8.71 -1.37 -5.43
N LEU A 247 8.60 -1.64 -6.73
CA LEU A 247 9.73 -1.53 -7.66
C LEU A 247 9.71 -0.18 -8.37
N GLY A 248 10.77 0.60 -8.15
CA GLY A 248 10.99 1.88 -8.82
C GLY A 248 12.07 1.81 -9.90
N PRO A 249 12.07 2.74 -10.86
CA PRO A 249 13.10 2.80 -11.90
C PRO A 249 14.47 3.25 -11.36
N ASN A 250 14.51 4.04 -10.28
CA ASN A 250 15.73 4.52 -9.64
C ASN A 250 15.44 5.02 -8.21
N ARG A 251 16.51 5.24 -7.42
CA ARG A 251 16.38 5.72 -6.03
C ARG A 251 15.77 7.11 -5.91
N THR A 252 16.00 8.02 -6.85
CA THR A 252 15.40 9.37 -6.81
C THR A 252 13.88 9.29 -6.89
N PHE A 253 13.35 8.42 -7.76
CA PHE A 253 11.91 8.17 -7.84
C PHE A 253 11.37 7.54 -6.55
N LEU A 254 12.08 6.55 -5.99
CA LEU A 254 11.68 5.93 -4.72
C LEU A 254 11.67 6.95 -3.57
N SER A 255 12.68 7.81 -3.48
CA SER A 255 12.72 8.90 -2.51
C SER A 255 11.60 9.90 -2.70
N TYR A 256 11.19 10.17 -3.94
CA TYR A 256 10.04 11.05 -4.23
C TYR A 256 8.74 10.45 -3.69
N ILE A 257 8.51 9.15 -3.84
CA ILE A 257 7.24 8.51 -3.42
C ILE A 257 7.24 7.99 -1.97
N SER A 258 8.37 8.08 -1.28
CA SER A 258 8.61 7.38 -0.02
C SER A 258 7.66 7.78 1.11
N GLU A 259 7.13 9.02 1.07
CA GLU A 259 6.27 9.58 2.12
C GLU A 259 4.79 9.22 1.96
N VAL A 260 4.36 8.73 0.78
CA VAL A 260 2.93 8.49 0.52
C VAL A 260 2.37 7.37 1.39
N LEU A 261 3.04 6.22 1.45
CA LEU A 261 2.57 5.08 2.23
C LEU A 261 2.63 5.34 3.74
N PRO A 262 3.72 5.92 4.30
CA PRO A 262 3.74 6.38 5.69
C PRO A 262 2.62 7.36 6.03
N ALA A 263 2.30 8.31 5.14
CA ALA A 263 1.19 9.25 5.35
C ALA A 263 -0.19 8.58 5.42
N LEU A 264 -0.34 7.39 4.83
CA LEU A 264 -1.54 6.57 4.88
C LEU A 264 -1.53 5.56 6.06
N GLY A 265 -0.52 5.65 6.93
CA GLY A 265 -0.34 4.76 8.07
C GLY A 265 0.28 3.40 7.74
N GLU A 266 0.87 3.25 6.56
CA GLU A 266 1.50 2.00 6.13
C GLU A 266 3.01 2.04 6.32
N THR A 267 3.54 1.11 7.12
CA THR A 267 4.98 0.96 7.37
C THR A 267 5.45 -0.44 6.98
N GLY A 268 6.78 -0.64 6.89
CA GLY A 268 7.35 -1.95 6.57
C GLY A 268 7.20 -2.39 5.11
N VAL A 269 6.82 -1.48 4.22
CA VAL A 269 6.81 -1.71 2.77
C VAL A 269 8.23 -1.63 2.24
N ARG A 270 8.68 -2.69 1.57
CA ARG A 270 10.00 -2.71 0.92
C ARG A 270 9.92 -1.93 -0.38
N GLN A 271 10.86 -1.01 -0.57
CA GLN A 271 11.02 -0.26 -1.81
C GLN A 271 12.40 -0.54 -2.36
N SER A 272 12.48 -0.86 -3.65
CA SER A 272 13.73 -1.27 -4.29
C SER A 272 13.70 -0.98 -5.77
N THR A 273 14.87 -0.97 -6.40
CA THR A 273 15.00 -0.92 -7.86
C THR A 273 15.17 -2.31 -8.43
N LEU A 274 14.86 -2.49 -9.72
CA LEU A 274 15.09 -3.77 -10.39
C LEU A 274 16.56 -4.21 -10.28
N ALA A 275 17.49 -3.27 -10.42
CA ALA A 275 18.92 -3.53 -10.29
C ALA A 275 19.29 -4.07 -8.90
N GLU A 276 18.75 -3.50 -7.82
CA GLU A 276 19.01 -3.97 -6.45
C GLU A 276 18.44 -5.36 -6.18
N GLU A 277 17.31 -5.73 -6.79
CA GLU A 277 16.73 -7.06 -6.63
C GLU A 277 17.49 -8.17 -7.37
N ILE A 278 18.08 -7.85 -8.52
CA ILE A 278 18.71 -8.84 -9.40
C ILE A 278 20.24 -8.84 -9.37
N ALA A 279 20.87 -7.74 -8.92
CA ALA A 279 22.32 -7.62 -8.90
C ALA A 279 22.93 -8.57 -7.87
N ARG A 280 23.50 -9.68 -8.38
CA ARG A 280 24.26 -10.65 -7.58
C ARG A 280 25.76 -10.38 -7.62
N GLN A 281 26.22 -9.56 -8.56
CA GLN A 281 27.62 -9.24 -8.82
C GLN A 281 27.73 -7.78 -9.25
N PRO A 282 28.90 -7.12 -9.03
CA PRO A 282 29.15 -5.78 -9.53
C PRO A 282 28.95 -5.69 -11.05
N VAL A 283 28.27 -4.64 -11.52
CA VAL A 283 28.10 -4.39 -12.95
C VAL A 283 29.44 -3.94 -13.54
N THR A 284 29.96 -4.69 -14.50
CA THR A 284 31.28 -4.43 -15.12
C THR A 284 31.18 -3.73 -16.49
N GLY A 285 29.97 -3.48 -17.00
CA GLY A 285 29.76 -2.84 -18.29
C GLY A 285 28.28 -2.68 -18.63
N THR A 286 28.00 -1.92 -19.68
CA THR A 286 26.66 -1.67 -20.21
C THR A 286 26.52 -2.26 -21.61
N ASP A 287 25.35 -2.82 -21.90
CA ASP A 287 25.05 -3.37 -23.22
C ASP A 287 24.76 -2.25 -24.23
N SER A 288 25.11 -2.48 -25.50
CA SER A 288 24.61 -1.66 -26.60
C SER A 288 23.10 -1.84 -26.75
N GLY A 289 22.41 -0.86 -27.34
CA GLY A 289 20.95 -0.92 -27.56
C GLY A 289 20.47 -2.25 -28.18
N PRO A 290 21.07 -2.71 -29.30
CA PRO A 290 20.71 -4.00 -29.90
C PRO A 290 20.96 -5.21 -28.99
N ALA A 291 22.07 -5.22 -28.24
CA ALA A 291 22.39 -6.30 -27.32
C ALA A 291 21.42 -6.36 -26.13
N ALA A 292 21.03 -5.19 -25.61
CA ALA A 292 20.03 -5.09 -24.55
C ALA A 292 18.69 -5.67 -24.99
N VAL A 293 18.17 -5.26 -26.17
CA VAL A 293 16.91 -5.80 -26.71
C VAL A 293 16.95 -7.33 -26.79
N LEU A 294 18.04 -7.90 -27.31
CA LEU A 294 18.20 -9.35 -27.41
C LEU A 294 18.25 -10.03 -26.03
N LYS A 295 18.96 -9.44 -25.06
CA LYS A 295 19.08 -9.99 -23.69
C LYS A 295 17.80 -9.89 -22.87
N HIS A 296 16.94 -8.93 -23.17
CA HIS A 296 15.64 -8.76 -22.53
C HIS A 296 14.51 -9.57 -23.19
N ASP A 297 14.80 -10.29 -24.27
CA ASP A 297 13.87 -11.18 -24.96
C ASP A 297 13.75 -12.53 -24.23
N GLU A 298 12.55 -13.11 -24.20
CA GLU A 298 12.28 -14.40 -23.55
C GLU A 298 13.15 -15.54 -24.12
N ARG A 299 13.55 -15.46 -25.38
CA ARG A 299 14.44 -16.44 -26.04
C ARG A 299 15.80 -16.52 -25.36
N MET A 300 16.22 -15.49 -24.62
CA MET A 300 17.46 -15.51 -23.85
C MET A 300 17.44 -16.61 -22.78
N ALA A 301 16.27 -17.01 -22.25
CA ALA A 301 16.16 -18.14 -21.34
C ALA A 301 16.66 -19.44 -21.97
N GLU A 302 16.33 -19.67 -23.25
CA GLU A 302 16.79 -20.85 -24.01
C GLU A 302 18.28 -20.77 -24.32
N VAL A 303 18.79 -19.59 -24.67
CA VAL A 303 20.24 -19.36 -24.86
C VAL A 303 21.01 -19.68 -23.57
N LEU A 304 20.54 -19.17 -22.42
CA LEU A 304 21.15 -19.42 -21.12
C LEU A 304 21.10 -20.91 -20.76
N ARG A 305 19.96 -21.57 -21.01
CA ARG A 305 19.82 -23.03 -20.81
C ARG A 305 20.82 -23.79 -21.65
N ARG A 306 20.91 -23.52 -22.95
CA ARG A 306 21.88 -24.16 -23.85
C ARG A 306 23.32 -23.88 -23.42
N ALA A 307 23.65 -22.63 -23.09
CA ALA A 307 24.99 -22.23 -22.66
C ALA A 307 25.41 -22.92 -21.36
N LEU A 308 24.48 -23.07 -20.41
CA LEU A 308 24.70 -23.77 -19.16
C LEU A 308 24.95 -25.26 -19.40
N TYR A 309 24.09 -25.93 -20.17
CA TYR A 309 24.21 -27.36 -20.44
C TYR A 309 25.32 -27.71 -21.44
N ALA A 310 25.77 -26.79 -22.28
CA ALA A 310 26.98 -26.97 -23.10
C ALA A 310 28.27 -27.11 -22.26
N ARG A 311 28.23 -26.72 -20.98
CA ARG A 311 29.32 -26.97 -20.04
C ARG A 311 29.36 -28.41 -19.52
N VAL A 312 28.26 -29.16 -19.65
CA VAL A 312 28.19 -30.57 -19.28
C VAL A 312 28.86 -31.38 -20.39
N ARG A 313 30.01 -31.97 -20.07
CA ARG A 313 30.80 -32.78 -21.00
C ARG A 313 30.96 -34.18 -20.42
N THR A 314 30.49 -35.18 -21.16
CA THR A 314 30.61 -36.59 -20.78
C THR A 314 31.66 -37.32 -21.63
N GLY A 315 31.77 -37.00 -22.93
CA GLY A 315 32.65 -37.69 -23.88
C GLY A 315 34.12 -37.24 -23.93
N ARG A 316 34.65 -36.55 -22.90
CA ARG A 316 36.07 -36.12 -22.84
C ARG A 316 36.76 -36.47 -21.51
N ALA A 317 36.09 -37.19 -20.62
CA ALA A 317 36.68 -37.60 -19.36
C ALA A 317 37.34 -38.98 -19.56
N ASP A 318 38.61 -39.09 -19.17
CA ASP A 318 39.16 -40.39 -18.80
C ASP A 318 38.34 -40.98 -17.64
N ALA A 319 38.45 -42.29 -17.40
CA ALA A 319 37.76 -42.94 -16.28
C ALA A 319 37.97 -42.16 -14.97
N LEU A 320 36.87 -41.80 -14.31
CA LEU A 320 36.88 -40.96 -13.12
C LEU A 320 37.27 -41.82 -11.91
N ALA A 321 38.32 -41.40 -11.19
CA ALA A 321 38.66 -42.00 -9.91
C ALA A 321 37.93 -41.26 -8.78
N VAL A 322 36.91 -41.89 -8.21
CA VAL A 322 36.10 -41.33 -7.12
C VAL A 322 36.55 -41.95 -5.79
N PRO A 323 37.07 -41.16 -4.83
CA PRO A 323 37.47 -41.67 -3.53
C PRO A 323 36.24 -41.95 -2.66
N ASP A 324 36.24 -43.09 -1.98
CA ASP A 324 35.22 -43.51 -1.01
C ASP A 324 35.91 -44.18 0.19
N GLY A 325 36.19 -43.38 1.23
CA GLY A 325 37.00 -43.81 2.37
C GLY A 325 38.41 -44.26 1.96
N SER A 326 38.76 -45.52 2.22
CA SER A 326 40.02 -46.14 1.80
C SER A 326 39.99 -46.70 0.38
N TYR A 327 38.84 -46.74 -0.28
CA TYR A 327 38.66 -47.27 -1.62
C TYR A 327 38.69 -46.15 -2.68
N ARG A 328 39.05 -46.51 -3.90
CA ARG A 328 38.90 -45.66 -5.09
C ARG A 328 38.08 -46.41 -6.12
N TRP A 329 36.89 -45.91 -6.39
CA TRP A 329 36.06 -46.39 -7.47
C TRP A 329 36.57 -45.81 -8.79
N ARG A 330 36.63 -46.65 -9.82
CA ARG A 330 36.91 -46.21 -11.18
C ARG A 330 35.59 -46.26 -11.95
N VAL A 331 35.05 -45.09 -12.25
CA VAL A 331 33.81 -44.93 -13.02
C VAL A 331 34.20 -44.73 -14.47
N GLU A 332 33.79 -45.67 -15.32
CA GLU A 332 34.10 -45.59 -16.74
C GLU A 332 33.31 -44.46 -17.41
N PRO A 333 33.82 -43.89 -18.52
CA PRO A 333 33.19 -42.74 -19.18
C PRO A 333 31.75 -43.02 -19.63
N GLU A 334 31.46 -44.27 -20.03
CA GLU A 334 30.13 -44.70 -20.47
C GLU A 334 29.11 -44.66 -19.32
N GLU A 335 29.50 -45.12 -18.13
CA GLU A 335 28.66 -45.11 -16.94
C GLU A 335 28.40 -43.68 -16.46
N THR A 336 29.42 -42.84 -16.47
CA THR A 336 29.27 -41.40 -16.18
C THR A 336 28.31 -40.74 -17.18
N ALA A 337 28.41 -41.09 -18.47
CA ALA A 337 27.53 -40.55 -19.50
C ALA A 337 26.08 -41.00 -19.31
N ALA A 338 25.85 -42.26 -18.91
CA ALA A 338 24.52 -42.79 -18.61
C ALA A 338 23.90 -42.07 -17.40
N ILE A 339 24.63 -41.94 -16.29
CA ILE A 339 24.16 -41.23 -15.09
C ILE A 339 23.76 -39.79 -15.43
N VAL A 340 24.58 -39.09 -16.21
CA VAL A 340 24.28 -37.71 -16.64
C VAL A 340 23.06 -37.66 -17.57
N ALA A 341 22.92 -38.61 -18.50
CA ALA A 341 21.78 -38.67 -19.41
C ALA A 341 20.47 -38.90 -18.64
N ASP A 342 20.46 -39.84 -17.70
CA ASP A 342 19.29 -40.15 -16.87
C ASP A 342 18.86 -38.95 -16.03
N VAL A 343 19.80 -38.30 -15.33
CA VAL A 343 19.47 -37.11 -14.53
C VAL A 343 18.99 -35.96 -15.42
N ARG A 344 19.50 -35.84 -16.65
CA ARG A 344 19.02 -34.80 -17.59
C ARG A 344 17.61 -35.10 -18.11
N ALA A 345 17.23 -36.36 -18.29
CA ALA A 345 15.89 -36.73 -18.73
C ALA A 345 14.81 -36.38 -17.70
N GLU A 346 15.19 -36.24 -16.42
CA GLU A 346 14.31 -35.77 -15.34
C GLU A 346 14.09 -34.24 -15.34
N GLU A 347 14.81 -33.50 -16.18
CA GLU A 347 14.79 -32.03 -16.29
C GLU A 347 14.86 -31.23 -14.95
N PRO A 348 15.72 -31.60 -13.99
CA PRO A 348 15.82 -30.86 -12.74
C PRO A 348 16.46 -29.48 -12.97
N PRO A 349 16.25 -28.52 -12.05
CA PRO A 349 17.09 -27.31 -11.99
C PRO A 349 18.57 -27.69 -11.95
N TYR A 350 19.42 -26.97 -12.69
CA TYR A 350 20.81 -27.37 -12.95
C TYR A 350 21.61 -27.76 -11.69
N ALA A 351 21.50 -26.97 -10.62
CA ALA A 351 22.20 -27.27 -9.37
C ALA A 351 21.71 -28.58 -8.72
N VAL A 352 20.41 -28.83 -8.76
CA VAL A 352 19.81 -30.08 -8.27
C VAL A 352 20.26 -31.25 -9.11
N GLY A 353 20.26 -31.11 -10.44
CA GLY A 353 20.79 -32.12 -11.35
C GLY A 353 22.26 -32.43 -11.09
N ARG A 354 23.10 -31.40 -10.86
CA ARG A 354 24.51 -31.58 -10.52
C ARG A 354 24.69 -32.40 -9.23
N GLU A 355 23.93 -32.10 -8.18
CA GLU A 355 24.04 -32.86 -6.93
C GLU A 355 23.47 -34.28 -7.08
N ARG A 356 22.44 -34.49 -7.91
CA ARG A 356 21.94 -35.85 -8.24
C ARG A 356 22.98 -36.70 -8.97
N VAL A 357 23.69 -36.12 -9.94
CA VAL A 357 24.80 -36.81 -10.63
C VAL A 357 25.94 -37.15 -9.66
N ARG A 358 26.17 -36.35 -8.61
CA ARG A 358 27.18 -36.63 -7.59
C ARG A 358 26.75 -37.70 -6.57
N ALA A 359 25.45 -37.84 -6.37
CA ALA A 359 24.89 -38.77 -5.40
C ALA A 359 24.67 -40.18 -5.98
N ARG A 360 24.62 -40.29 -7.31
CA ARG A 360 24.71 -41.55 -8.05
C ARG A 360 26.17 -41.87 -8.32
#